data_AF-A0A7G7SSK2-F1
#
_entry.id   AF-A0A7G7SSK2-F1
#
_cell.length_a   1.000
_cell.length_b   1.000
_cell.length_c   1.000
_cell.angle_alpha   90.00
_cell.angle_beta   90.00
_cell.angle_gamma   90.00
#
_symmetry.space_group_name_H-M   'P 1'
#
loop_
_entity.id
_entity.type
_entity.pdbx_description
1 polymer ?
#
loop_
_entity_poly.entity_id
_entity_poly.type
_entity_poly.pdbx_seq_one_letter_code
_entity_poly.pdbx_strand_id
1 'polypeptide(L)' 'MTLHTYTTYCCTCGQIGAVHTSENDQPYSQNWERTRLENLGGSETSPRCIACKAPLDDSHIIPGKPGDYT' A
#
# COMPACT_ATOMS: atom_id res chain seq x y z
N MET A 1 -7.57 10.70 16.60
CA MET A 1 -7.20 9.28 16.39
C MET A 1 -6.39 9.17 15.10
N THR A 2 -5.48 8.22 14.92
CA THR A 2 -4.78 8.06 13.63
C THR A 2 -5.51 6.98 12.81
N LEU A 3 -6.00 7.33 11.61
CA LEU A 3 -6.60 6.39 10.68
C LEU A 3 -5.49 5.71 9.89
N HIS A 4 -5.56 4.39 9.76
CA HIS A 4 -4.61 3.62 8.94
C HIS A 4 -5.37 2.83 7.89
N THR A 5 -5.20 3.23 6.64
CA THR A 5 -5.80 2.60 5.46
C THR A 5 -4.74 1.76 4.77
N TYR A 6 -5.00 0.47 4.59
CA TYR A 6 -4.11 -0.45 3.88
C TYR A 6 -4.79 -0.91 2.60
N THR A 7 -4.13 -0.72 1.47
CA THR A 7 -4.54 -1.30 0.18
C THR A 7 -3.53 -2.36 -0.20
N THR A 8 -3.89 -3.63 -0.05
CA THR A 8 -2.98 -4.76 -0.31
C THR A 8 -3.13 -5.22 -1.75
N TYR A 9 -2.00 -5.42 -2.42
CA TYR A 9 -1.92 -5.88 -3.79
C TYR A 9 -1.20 -7.23 -3.85
N CYS A 10 -1.79 -8.17 -4.58
CA CYS A 10 -1.20 -9.47 -4.87
C CYS A 10 -0.84 -9.55 -6.35
N CYS A 11 0.46 -9.63 -6.64
CA CYS A 11 0.96 -9.87 -7.98
C CYS A 11 0.69 -11.32 -8.40
N THR A 12 0.43 -11.54 -9.69
CA THR A 12 0.36 -12.88 -10.30
C THR A 12 1.66 -13.68 -10.15
N CYS A 13 2.78 -12.98 -9.93
CA CYS A 13 4.09 -13.55 -9.63
C CYS A 13 4.24 -14.09 -8.20
N GLY A 14 3.20 -13.96 -7.35
CA GLY A 14 3.21 -14.40 -5.95
C GLY A 14 3.75 -13.37 -4.96
N GLN A 15 4.20 -12.20 -5.43
CA GLN A 15 4.64 -11.11 -4.56
C GLN A 15 3.43 -10.35 -4.00
N ILE A 16 3.42 -10.14 -2.69
CA ILE A 16 2.40 -9.36 -1.99
C ILE A 16 3.03 -8.07 -1.47
N GLY A 17 2.31 -6.97 -1.61
CA GLY A 17 2.70 -5.69 -1.03
C GLY A 17 1.48 -4.84 -0.73
N ALA A 18 1.67 -3.68 -0.10
CA ALA A 18 0.57 -2.79 0.23
C ALA A 18 0.93 -1.32 0.12
N VAL A 19 -0.08 -0.51 -0.15
CA VAL A 19 -0.03 0.94 0.04
C VAL A 19 -0.63 1.23 1.41
N HIS A 20 0.20 1.68 2.33
CA HIS A 20 -0.17 2.08 3.68
C HIS A 20 -0.34 3.58 3.75
N THR A 21 -1.56 4.04 3.93
CA THR A 21 -1.88 5.46 4.17
C THR A 21 -2.22 5.63 5.63
N SER A 22 -1.58 6.59 6.29
CA SER A 22 -1.86 6.97 7.67
C SER A 22 -2.24 8.43 7.75
N GLU A 23 -3.41 8.71 8.31
CA GLU A 23 -3.94 10.06 8.49
C GLU A 23 -3.98 10.38 9.99
N ASN A 24 -3.29 11.43 10.41
CA ASN A 24 -3.21 11.85 11.79
C ASN A 24 -4.20 13.00 12.05
N ASP A 25 -5.20 12.75 12.90
CA ASP A 25 -6.27 13.69 13.29
C ASP A 25 -5.81 14.76 14.32
N GLN A 26 -4.51 14.92 14.54
CA GLN A 26 -4.01 15.97 15.44
C GLN A 26 -4.01 17.34 14.75
N PRO A 27 -4.67 18.37 15.32
CA PRO A 27 -4.58 19.72 14.79
C PRO A 27 -3.12 20.21 14.87
N TYR A 28 -2.65 20.83 13.78
CA TYR A 28 -1.28 21.35 13.58
C TYR A 28 -0.16 20.32 13.39
N SER A 29 -0.49 19.05 13.11
CA SER A 29 0.54 18.08 12.74
C SER A 29 1.12 18.38 11.35
N GLN A 30 2.44 18.54 11.25
CA GLN A 30 3.11 18.87 9.98
C GLN A 30 2.97 17.78 8.89
N ASN A 31 2.64 16.55 9.28
CA ASN A 31 2.42 15.44 8.36
C ASN A 31 1.02 14.85 8.64
N TRP A 32 -0.01 15.56 8.18
CA TRP A 32 -1.42 15.18 8.36
C TRP A 32 -1.72 13.83 7.69
N GLU A 33 -1.17 13.61 6.49
CA GLU A 33 -1.27 12.38 5.72
C GLU A 33 0.13 11.90 5.39
N ARG A 34 0.33 10.60 5.52
CA ARG A 34 1.56 9.93 5.10
C ARG A 34 1.21 8.63 4.42
N THR A 35 1.64 8.49 3.19
CA THR A 35 1.52 7.26 2.43
C THR A 35 2.88 6.59 2.31
N ARG A 36 2.88 5.26 2.34
CA ARG A 36 4.08 4.44 2.16
C ARG A 36 3.75 3.21 1.33
N LEU A 37 4.66 2.87 0.42
CA LEU A 37 4.65 1.61 -0.31
C LEU A 37 5.42 0.56 0.50
N GLU A 38 4.79 -0.56 0.81
CA GLU A 38 5.37 -1.72 1.50
C GLU A 38 5.48 -2.88 0.52
N ASN A 39 6.70 -3.36 0.24
CA ASN A 39 6.97 -4.45 -0.74
C ASN A 39 6.45 -4.18 -2.16
N LEU A 40 6.20 -2.91 -2.48
CA LEU A 40 5.82 -2.41 -3.81
C LEU A 40 6.89 -1.43 -4.30
N GLY A 41 7.12 -1.43 -5.61
CA GLY A 41 7.89 -0.40 -6.31
C GLY A 41 6.98 0.62 -6.97
N GLY A 42 7.58 1.60 -7.66
CA GLY A 42 6.84 2.64 -8.38
C GLY A 42 6.44 3.81 -7.49
N SER A 43 5.19 4.23 -7.59
CA SER A 43 4.64 5.39 -6.89
C SER A 43 3.27 5.05 -6.31
N GLU A 44 2.77 5.85 -5.37
CA GLU A 44 1.50 5.61 -4.66
C GLU A 44 0.31 5.51 -5.63
N THR A 45 0.32 6.29 -6.70
CA THR A 45 -0.69 6.31 -7.76
C THR A 45 -0.44 5.28 -8.87
N SER A 46 0.69 4.60 -8.85
CA SER A 46 1.08 3.60 -9.84
C SER A 46 1.97 2.55 -9.19
N PRO A 47 1.42 1.75 -8.27
CA PRO A 47 2.18 0.71 -7.61
C PRO A 47 2.62 -0.31 -8.65
N ARG A 48 3.85 -0.79 -8.49
CA ARG A 48 4.44 -1.82 -9.32
C ARG A 48 4.93 -2.94 -8.44
N CYS A 49 4.86 -4.15 -8.95
CA CYS A 49 5.49 -5.26 -8.27
C CYS A 49 7.01 -5.05 -8.25
N ILE A 50 7.64 -5.17 -7.08
CA ILE A 50 9.11 -5.04 -6.97
C ILE A 50 9.84 -6.20 -7.67
N ALA A 51 9.22 -7.38 -7.72
CA ALA A 51 9.81 -8.58 -8.30
C ALA A 51 9.75 -8.58 -9.83
N CYS A 52 8.55 -8.49 -10.41
CA CYS A 52 8.35 -8.60 -11.86
C CYS A 52 8.23 -7.25 -12.58
N LYS A 53 8.22 -6.13 -11.85
CA LYS A 53 8.02 -4.76 -12.38
C LYS A 53 6.70 -4.55 -13.11
N ALA A 54 5.76 -5.49 -13.03
CA ALA A 54 4.43 -5.36 -13.60
C ALA A 54 3.65 -4.25 -12.86
N PRO A 55 2.80 -3.49 -13.59
CA PRO A 55 1.86 -2.57 -12.96
C PRO A 55 0.85 -3.35 -12.12
N LEU A 56 0.56 -2.84 -10.93
CA LEU A 56 -0.50 -3.34 -10.07
C LEU A 56 -1.67 -2.37 -10.16
N ASP A 57 -2.72 -2.80 -10.84
CA ASP A 57 -4.00 -2.11 -10.93
C ASP A 57 -5.02 -2.71 -9.95
N ASP A 58 -6.24 -2.15 -9.95
CA ASP A 58 -7.34 -2.52 -9.05
C ASP A 58 -7.67 -4.02 -9.06
N SER A 59 -7.43 -4.72 -10.18
CA SER A 59 -7.66 -6.17 -10.30
C SER A 59 -6.76 -7.02 -9.39
N HIS A 60 -5.66 -6.45 -8.91
CA HIS A 60 -4.70 -7.12 -8.04
C HIS A 60 -4.95 -6.82 -6.56
N ILE A 61 -5.97 -6.02 -6.22
CA ILE A 61 -6.28 -5.68 -4.85
C ILE A 61 -6.92 -6.88 -4.15
N ILE A 62 -6.35 -7.25 -3.02
CA ILE A 62 -6.91 -8.29 -2.14
C ILE A 62 -7.37 -7.67 -0.82
N PRO A 63 -8.48 -8.16 -0.23
CA PRO A 63 -8.95 -7.67 1.05
C PRO A 63 -7.98 -8.07 2.18
N GLY A 64 -7.77 -7.22 3.19
CA GLY A 64 -6.89 -7.53 4.33
C GLY A 64 -5.53 -6.84 4.28
N LYS A 65 -4.71 -7.00 5.33
CA LYS A 65 -3.38 -6.36 5.42
C LYS A 65 -2.34 -7.31 4.81
N PRO A 66 -1.20 -6.80 4.31
CA PRO A 66 -0.17 -7.64 3.68
C PRO A 66 0.37 -8.71 4.64
N GLY A 67 0.41 -8.45 5.94
CA GLY A 67 0.87 -9.40 6.96
C GLY A 67 -0.10 -10.55 7.27
N ASP A 68 -1.35 -10.50 6.77
CA ASP A 68 -2.29 -11.63 6.90
C ASP A 68 -1.99 -12.76 5.90
N TYR A 69 -1.11 -12.51 4.92
CA TYR A 69 -0.83 -13.41 3.79
C TYR A 69 0.63 -13.91 3.72
N THR A 70 1.43 -13.63 4.75
CA THR A 70 2.83 -14.11 4.91
C THR A 70 2.93 -15.46 5.60
#